data_AF-A0A920AJF9-F1
#
_entry.id   AF-A0A920AJF9-F1
#
_cell.length_a   1.000
_cell.length_b   1.000
_cell.length_c   1.000
_cell.angle_alpha   90.00
_cell.angle_beta   90.00
_cell.angle_gamma   90.00
#
_symmetry.space_group_name_H-M   'P 1'
#
loop_
_entity.id
_entity.type
_entity.pdbx_description
1 polymer ?
#
loop_
_entity_poly.entity_id
_entity_poly.type
_entity_poly.pdbx_seq_one_letter_code
_entity_poly.pdbx_strand_id
1 'polypeptide(L)' 'MLFNTITISDGISMGTEGMKYSLVSREVIADSIETVVGCQAYDGVVTIGGCDKNMPGCMMAIGRLNRPAVFVYGEP' A
#
# COMPACT_ATOMS: atom_id res chain seq x y z
N MET A 1 14.04 -8.44 3.48
CA MET A 1 13.05 -8.81 4.52
C MET A 1 11.67 -8.70 3.92
N LEU A 2 10.74 -9.60 4.27
CA LEU A 2 9.37 -9.60 3.75
C LEU A 2 8.42 -9.13 4.86
N PHE A 3 7.54 -8.19 4.53
CA PHE A 3 6.44 -7.78 5.40
C PHE A 3 5.20 -7.48 4.54
N ASN A 4 4.03 -7.56 5.15
CA ASN A 4 2.75 -7.33 4.49
C ASN A 4 2.03 -6.15 5.12
N THR A 5 1.14 -5.52 4.36
CA THR A 5 0.23 -4.47 4.83
C THR A 5 -1.22 -4.91 4.61
N ILE A 6 -2.14 -4.21 5.27
CA ILE A 6 -3.58 -4.47 5.14
C ILE A 6 -4.07 -4.15 3.72
N THR A 7 -5.16 -4.78 3.31
CA THR A 7 -5.88 -4.43 2.09
C THR A 7 -7.35 -4.74 2.26
N ILE A 8 -8.17 -4.16 1.39
CA ILE A 8 -9.61 -4.38 1.36
C ILE A 8 -10.04 -4.61 -0.08
N SER A 9 -11.06 -5.45 -0.23
CA SER A 9 -11.67 -5.72 -1.53
C SER A 9 -12.85 -4.78 -1.72
N ASP A 10 -12.72 -3.89 -2.70
CA ASP A 10 -13.82 -3.04 -3.15
C ASP A 10 -14.97 -3.92 -3.66
N GLY A 11 -14.67 -5.00 -4.40
CA GLY A 11 -15.69 -5.94 -4.90
C GLY A 11 -16.61 -6.52 -3.81
N ILE A 12 -16.10 -6.75 -2.60
CA ILE A 12 -16.90 -7.24 -1.46
C ILE A 12 -17.64 -6.08 -0.77
N SER A 13 -16.99 -4.92 -0.65
CA SER A 13 -17.49 -3.80 0.15
C SER A 13 -18.47 -2.90 -0.60
N MET A 14 -18.55 -3.02 -1.93
CA MET A 14 -19.40 -2.21 -2.80
C MET A 14 -20.87 -2.30 -2.40
N GLY A 15 -21.53 -1.15 -2.26
CA GLY A 15 -22.94 -1.06 -1.86
C GLY A 15 -23.20 -1.18 -0.35
N THR A 16 -22.16 -1.37 0.46
CA THR A 16 -22.26 -1.42 1.93
C THR A 16 -21.64 -0.19 2.59
N GLU A 17 -21.92 0.03 3.88
CA GLU A 17 -21.25 1.08 4.65
C GLU A 17 -19.71 0.90 4.72
N GLY A 18 -19.22 -0.33 4.52
CA GLY A 18 -17.79 -0.64 4.47
C GLY A 18 -17.04 0.13 3.38
N MET A 19 -17.74 0.55 2.32
CA MET A 19 -17.14 1.29 1.21
C MET A 19 -16.57 2.66 1.64
N LYS A 20 -17.02 3.21 2.77
CA LYS A 20 -16.45 4.43 3.38
C LYS A 20 -14.98 4.25 3.78
N TYR A 21 -14.55 3.01 4.06
CA TYR A 21 -13.17 2.70 4.42
C TYR A 21 -12.27 2.41 3.22
N SER A 22 -12.83 2.29 2.00
CA SER A 22 -12.10 2.05 0.75
C SER A 22 -10.97 3.05 0.54
N LEU A 23 -11.30 4.34 0.46
CA LEU A 23 -10.32 5.41 0.25
C LEU A 23 -9.35 5.58 1.43
N VAL A 24 -9.82 5.35 2.66
CA VAL A 24 -8.98 5.48 3.87
C VAL A 24 -7.88 4.42 3.88
N SER A 25 -8.16 3.21 3.41
CA SER A 25 -7.16 2.12 3.37
C SER A 25 -5.90 2.49 2.60
N ARG A 26 -6.01 3.36 1.60
CA ARG A 26 -4.88 3.85 0.81
C ARG A 26 -3.83 4.56 1.67
N GLU A 27 -4.26 5.45 2.56
CA GLU A 27 -3.36 6.17 3.46
C GLU A 27 -2.76 5.24 4.51
N VAL A 28 -3.58 4.32 5.05
CA VAL A 28 -3.11 3.32 6.03
C VAL A 28 -2.03 2.42 5.41
N ILE A 29 -2.19 2.02 4.15
CA ILE A 29 -1.18 1.25 3.41
C ILE A 29 0.12 2.05 3.28
N ALA A 30 0.03 3.33 2.89
CA ALA A 30 1.18 4.18 2.71
C ALA A 30 1.96 4.36 4.03
N ASP A 31 1.24 4.70 5.10
CA ASP A 31 1.80 4.91 6.44
C ASP A 31 2.41 3.62 7.00
N SER A 32 1.81 2.46 6.73
CA SER A 32 2.35 1.16 7.16
C SER A 32 3.70 0.86 6.50
N ILE A 33 3.83 1.10 5.19
CA ILE A 33 5.09 0.89 4.46
C ILE A 33 6.15 1.89 4.95
N GLU A 34 5.77 3.17 5.08
CA GLU A 34 6.65 4.23 5.57
C GLU A 34 7.18 3.94 6.97
N THR A 35 6.32 3.46 7.87
CA THR A 35 6.69 3.09 9.25
C THR A 35 7.72 1.98 9.28
N VAL A 36 7.52 0.89 8.51
CA VAL A 36 8.44 -0.25 8.51
C VAL A 36 9.78 0.13 7.89
N VAL A 37 9.77 0.75 6.71
CA VAL A 37 10.99 1.12 5.96
C VAL A 37 11.78 2.22 6.69
N GLY A 38 11.08 3.17 7.31
CA GLY A 38 11.66 4.23 8.12
C GLY A 38 12.30 3.70 9.40
N CYS A 39 11.57 2.88 10.16
CA CYS A 39 12.05 2.32 11.43
C CYS A 39 13.22 1.34 11.25
N GLN A 40 13.15 0.47 10.24
CA GLN A 40 14.17 -0.55 10.00
C GLN A 40 15.31 -0.05 9.11
N ALA A 41 15.27 1.22 8.70
CA ALA A 41 16.30 1.87 7.89
C ALA A 41 16.67 1.09 6.62
N TYR A 42 15.69 0.49 5.93
CA TYR A 42 15.98 -0.25 4.71
C TYR A 42 16.47 0.67 3.59
N ASP A 43 17.47 0.23 2.83
CA ASP A 43 18.05 0.98 1.72
C ASP A 43 17.10 1.15 0.53
N GLY A 44 16.09 0.30 0.41
CA GLY A 44 15.10 0.34 -0.66
C GLY A 44 13.90 -0.55 -0.38
N VAL A 45 12.87 -0.44 -1.22
CA VAL A 45 11.61 -1.17 -1.04
C VAL A 45 11.06 -1.71 -2.36
N VAL A 46 10.65 -2.98 -2.36
CA VAL A 46 9.86 -3.55 -3.46
C VAL A 46 8.43 -3.68 -2.95
N THR A 47 7.50 -3.02 -3.61
CA THR A 47 6.08 -3.04 -3.26
C THR A 47 5.33 -3.88 -4.29
N ILE A 48 4.44 -4.75 -3.82
CA ILE A 48 3.61 -5.61 -4.66
C ILE A 48 2.15 -5.26 -4.39
N GLY A 49 1.41 -4.88 -5.43
CA GLY A 49 0.01 -4.47 -5.32
C GLY A 49 -0.80 -4.98 -6.50
N GLY A 50 -2.10 -5.12 -6.33
CA GLY A 50 -3.02 -5.67 -7.34
C GLY A 50 -4.41 -5.04 -7.35
N CYS A 51 -4.79 -4.35 -6.28
CA CYS A 51 -6.14 -3.81 -6.09
C CYS A 51 -6.10 -2.27 -6.23
N ASP A 52 -7.22 -1.67 -6.65
CA ASP A 52 -7.36 -0.24 -6.95
C ASP A 52 -6.72 0.68 -5.89
N LYS A 53 -6.97 0.41 -4.59
CA LYS A 53 -6.51 1.28 -3.51
C LYS A 53 -5.08 1.00 -3.01
N ASN A 54 -4.54 -0.19 -3.27
CA ASN A 54 -3.17 -0.52 -2.82
C ASN A 54 -2.09 0.00 -3.77
N MET A 55 -2.38 0.12 -5.08
CA MET A 55 -1.49 0.75 -6.06
C MET A 55 -1.06 2.18 -5.67
N PRO A 56 -2.00 3.13 -5.46
CA PRO A 56 -1.63 4.49 -5.10
C PRO A 56 -1.09 4.57 -3.66
N GLY A 57 -1.51 3.69 -2.74
CA GLY A 57 -0.93 3.60 -1.40
C GLY A 57 0.57 3.28 -1.43
N CYS A 58 0.97 2.28 -2.23
CA CYS A 58 2.36 1.92 -2.44
C CYS A 58 3.16 3.04 -3.12
N MET A 59 2.61 3.67 -4.16
CA MET A 59 3.29 4.79 -4.84
C MET A 59 3.50 6.00 -3.91
N MET A 60 2.52 6.32 -3.05
CA MET A 60 2.67 7.40 -2.07
C MET A 60 3.78 7.11 -1.07
N ALA A 61 3.86 5.88 -0.55
CA ALA A 61 4.96 5.49 0.35
C ALA A 61 6.33 5.62 -0.34
N ILE A 62 6.44 5.18 -1.59
CA ILE A 62 7.69 5.31 -2.38
C ILE A 62 8.09 6.78 -2.50
N GLY A 63 7.14 7.64 -2.86
CA GLY A 63 7.38 9.08 -3.00
C GLY A 63 7.81 9.74 -1.68
N ARG A 64 7.18 9.37 -0.55
CA ARG A 64 7.52 9.89 0.77
C ARG A 64 8.89 9.43 1.27
N LEU A 65 9.23 8.16 1.04
CA LEU A 65 10.50 7.58 1.46
C LEU A 65 11.68 8.10 0.65
N ASN A 66 11.47 8.45 -0.63
CA ASN A 66 12.51 8.93 -1.55
C ASN A 66 13.77 8.03 -1.56
N ARG A 67 13.55 6.71 -1.58
CA ARG A 67 14.59 5.67 -1.64
C ARG A 67 14.41 4.82 -2.90
N PRO A 68 15.45 4.11 -3.37
CA PRO A 68 15.33 3.13 -4.44
C PRO A 68 14.15 2.19 -4.24
N ALA A 69 13.21 2.19 -5.17
CA ALA A 69 12.00 1.39 -5.06
C ALA A 69 11.50 0.85 -6.39
N VAL A 70 10.81 -0.28 -6.33
CA VAL A 70 10.14 -0.91 -7.48
C VAL A 70 8.71 -1.25 -7.10
N PHE A 71 7.76 -0.93 -7.97
CA PHE A 71 6.37 -1.36 -7.85
C PHE A 71 6.12 -2.52 -8.82
N VAL A 72 5.59 -3.63 -8.31
CA VAL A 72 5.22 -4.81 -9.09
C VAL A 72 3.70 -4.97 -9.03
N TYR A 73 3.07 -4.97 -10.20
CA TYR A 73 1.63 -5.21 -10.33
C TYR A 73 1.35 -6.72 -10.37
N GLY A 74 0.47 -7.19 -9.47
CA GLY A 74 0.25 -8.61 -9.20
C GLY A 74 -1.01 -9.21 -9.82
N GLU A 75 -1.96 -8.41 -10.29
CA GLU A 75 -3.18 -8.86 -10.98
C GLU A 75 -3.29 -8.16 -12.35
N PRO A 76 -4.06 -8.67 -13.34
CA PRO A 76 -4.40 -7.96 -14.57
C PRO A 76 -5.63 -7.05 -14.45
#